data_AF-A0A9X0Q174-F1
#
_entry.id   AF-A0A9X0Q174-F1
#
_cell.length_a   1.000
_cell.length_b   1.000
_cell.length_c   1.000
_cell.angle_alpha   90.00
_cell.angle_beta   90.00
_cell.angle_gamma   90.00
#
_symmetry.space_group_name_H-M   'P 1'
#
loop_
_entity.id
_entity.type
_entity.pdbx_description
1 polymer ?
#
loop_
_entity_poly.entity_id
_entity_poly.type
_entity_poly.pdbx_seq_one_letter_code
_entity_poly.pdbx_strand_id
1 'polypeptide(L)' 'MKELKSHPVSVKLNDTQMKILEELIEGGKAKTKASALQYLINQYAILNKK' A
#
# COMPACT_ATOMS: atom_id res chain seq x y z
N MET A 1 12.76 0.29 25.76
CA MET A 1 11.51 0.75 25.14
C MET A 1 11.03 -0.33 24.18
N LYS A 2 9.78 -0.81 24.28
CA LYS A 2 9.22 -1.66 23.22
C LYS A 2 9.15 -0.83 21.95
N GLU A 3 9.84 -1.26 20.89
CA GLU A 3 9.81 -0.59 19.60
C GLU A 3 8.36 -0.47 19.11
N LEU A 4 7.97 0.73 18.70
CA LEU A 4 6.70 0.96 18.03
C LEU A 4 6.77 0.32 16.64
N LYS A 5 6.29 -0.91 16.53
CA LYS A 5 6.34 -1.70 15.29
C LYS A 5 5.31 -1.28 14.24
N SER A 6 4.52 -0.23 14.48
CA SER A 6 3.45 0.19 13.57
C SER A 6 3.13 1.68 13.73
N HIS A 7 3.04 2.39 12.60
CA HIS A 7 2.53 3.75 12.50
C HIS A 7 1.28 3.70 11.62
N PRO A 8 0.06 3.70 12.21
CA PRO A 8 -1.17 3.66 11.43
C PRO A 8 -1.37 4.99 10.69
N VAL A 9 -1.76 4.90 9.42
CA VAL A 9 -2.06 6.06 8.57
C VAL A 9 -3.46 5.87 7.99
N SER A 10 -4.29 6.91 8.11
CA SER A 10 -5.64 6.96 7.51
C SER A 10 -5.63 7.93 6.33
N VAL A 11 -6.17 7.50 5.19
CA VAL A 11 -6.26 8.32 3.97
C VAL A 11 -7.63 8.17 3.33
N LYS A 12 -8.10 9.21 2.62
CA LYS A 12 -9.27 9.12 1.75
C LYS A 12 -8.81 8.80 0.34
N LEU A 13 -9.46 7.81 -0.27
CA LEU A 13 -9.18 7.38 -1.64
C LEU A 13 -10.39 7.69 -2.52
N ASN A 14 -10.14 8.02 -3.77
CA ASN A 14 -11.18 8.07 -4.80
C ASN A 14 -11.43 6.68 -5.41
N ASP A 15 -12.51 6.55 -6.21
CA ASP A 15 -12.91 5.28 -6.82
C ASP A 15 -11.81 4.66 -7.69
N THR A 16 -11.07 5.48 -8.44
CA THR A 16 -9.95 5.01 -9.27
C THR A 16 -8.85 4.38 -8.42
N GLN A 17 -8.45 5.04 -7.34
CA GLN A 17 -7.44 4.53 -6.41
C GLN A 17 -7.92 3.25 -5.74
N MET A 18 -9.20 3.19 -5.35
CA MET A 18 -9.80 2.00 -4.75
C MET A 18 -9.72 0.81 -5.72
N LYS A 19 -10.13 1.02 -6.98
CA LYS A 19 -10.08 -0.03 -8.01
C LYS A 19 -8.67 -0.57 -8.23
N ILE A 20 -7.66 0.30 -8.29
CA ILE A 20 -6.25 -0.13 -8.41
C ILE A 20 -5.84 -1.03 -7.24
N LEU A 21 -6.25 -0.70 -6.01
CA LEU A 21 -5.94 -1.55 -4.85
C LEU A 21 -6.63 -2.91 -4.93
N GLU A 22 -7.85 -2.98 -5.48
CA GLU A 22 -8.57 -4.24 -5.67
C GLU A 22 -7.92 -5.10 -6.74
N GLU A 23 -7.53 -4.53 -7.88
CA GLU A 23 -6.79 -5.24 -8.93
C GLU A 23 -5.46 -5.82 -8.40
N LEU A 24 -4.77 -5.12 -7.50
CA LEU A 24 -3.56 -5.63 -6.84
C LEU A 24 -3.83 -6.82 -5.91
N ILE A 25 -5.00 -6.84 -5.26
CA ILE A 25 -5.41 -7.95 -4.40
C ILE A 25 -5.84 -9.15 -5.26
N GLU A 26 -6.67 -8.93 -6.28
CA GLU A 26 -7.10 -9.96 -7.22
C GLU A 26 -5.91 -10.58 -7.97
N GLY A 27 -4.93 -9.75 -8.34
CA GLY A 27 -3.67 -10.21 -8.94
C GLY A 27 -2.69 -10.88 -7.97
N GLY A 28 -3.07 -11.09 -6.70
CA GLY A 28 -2.27 -11.81 -5.70
C GLY A 28 -1.03 -11.06 -5.19
N LYS A 29 -0.85 -9.78 -5.55
CA LYS A 29 0.30 -8.96 -5.13
C LYS A 29 0.17 -8.48 -3.69
N ALA A 30 -1.05 -8.46 -3.15
CA ALA A 30 -1.36 -8.03 -1.80
C ALA A 30 -2.57 -8.80 -1.23
N LYS A 31 -2.70 -8.85 0.11
CA LYS A 31 -3.82 -9.55 0.79
C LYS A 31 -4.91 -8.61 1.29
N THR A 32 -4.56 -7.36 1.53
CA THR A 32 -5.43 -6.30 2.04
C THR A 32 -5.12 -4.99 1.34
N LYS A 33 -6.08 -4.05 1.35
CA LYS A 33 -5.91 -2.69 0.79
C LYS A 33 -4.71 -1.95 1.42
N ALA A 34 -4.49 -2.11 2.72
CA ALA A 34 -3.31 -1.57 3.40
C ALA A 34 -2.00 -2.19 2.89
N SER A 35 -1.95 -3.51 2.71
CA SER A 35 -0.77 -4.17 2.14
C SER A 35 -0.55 -3.82 0.66
N ALA A 36 -1.61 -3.54 -0.09
CA ALA A 36 -1.55 -3.07 -1.48
C ALA A 36 -0.98 -1.65 -1.56
N LEU A 37 -1.41 -0.75 -0.66
CA LEU A 37 -0.80 0.58 -0.51
C LEU A 37 0.68 0.49 -0.15
N GLN A 38 1.03 -0.37 0.82
CA GLN A 38 2.43 -0.59 1.19
C GLN A 38 3.26 -1.15 0.01
N TYR A 39 2.68 -2.07 -0.77
CA TYR A 39 3.29 -2.59 -1.99
C TYR A 39 3.59 -1.46 -2.98
N LEU A 40 2.64 -0.56 -3.24
CA LEU A 40 2.83 0.58 -4.12
C LEU A 40 3.90 1.55 -3.62
N ILE A 41 3.91 1.86 -2.32
CA ILE A 41 4.93 2.72 -1.70
C ILE A 41 6.32 2.09 -1.88
N ASN A 42 6.46 0.79 -1.61
CA ASN A 42 7.73 0.09 -1.75
C ASN A 42 8.19 0.05 -3.22
N GLN A 43 7.29 -0.21 -4.15
CA GLN A 43 7.57 -0.18 -5.59
C GLN A 43 8.08 1.20 -6.01
N TYR A 44 7.39 2.27 -5.60
CA TYR A 44 7.82 3.64 -5.89
C TYR A 44 9.17 3.97 -5.27
N ALA A 45 9.40 3.58 -4.01
CA ALA A 45 10.65 3.83 -3.30
C ALA A 45 11.86 3.10 -3.93
N ILE A 46 11.65 1.92 -4.51
CA ILE A 46 12.68 1.17 -5.23
C ILE A 46 12.94 1.80 -6.60
N LEU A 47 11.87 2.14 -7.34
CA LEU A 47 11.97 2.62 -8.72
C LEU A 47 12.40 4.08 -8.83
N ASN A 48 12.09 4.92 -7.84
CA ASN A 48 12.41 6.36 -7.81
C ASN A 48 13.55 6.70 -6.84
N LYS A 49 14.38 5.73 -6.46
CA LYS A 49 15.62 6.00 -5.72
C LYS A 49 16.66 6.61 -6.68
N LYS A 50 16.57 7.92 -6.92
CA LYS A 50 17.64 8.75 -7.50
C LYS A 50 18.15 9.72 -6.46
#